data_AF-A0A1G9C5B6-F1
#
_entry.id   AF-A0A1G9C5B6-F1
#
_cell.length_a   1.000
_cell.length_b   1.000
_cell.length_c   1.000
_cell.angle_alpha   90.00
_cell.angle_beta   90.00
_cell.angle_gamma   90.00
#
_symmetry.space_group_name_H-M   'P 1'
#
loop_
_entity.id
_entity.type
_entity.pdbx_description
1 polymer ?
#
loop_
_entity_poly.entity_id
_entity_poly.type
_entity_poly.pdbx_seq_one_letter_code
_entity_poly.pdbx_strand_id
1 'polypeptide(L)'
;MISEFSKKQVQAVVARYSEDLEWVKDLHCFATVYNKGETVVEGAVSLPNIGREAHTYLTHIVRNYSDLPEFTVFLQGAPFFHMEEGADCTTLVNLIQESVSKNVPFKGFAWFRLRCDRLGRPHQMSDPASRGKWSGWGKDIPVGDLYEKLFNRTSPEQFIASAATGLFMVRRDRILTRPLDFYKNALSIIEADPRDTNNTGHAFERLWQVIFNGSKAINP
;
A
#
# COMPACT_ATOMS: atom_id res chain seq x y z
N MET A 1 -7.65 -28.00 2.25
CA MET A 1 -6.36 -27.89 1.55
C MET A 1 -6.32 -26.50 0.94
N ILE A 2 -5.40 -25.64 1.37
CA ILE A 2 -5.26 -24.30 0.77
C ILE A 2 -4.54 -24.50 -0.57
N SER A 3 -5.16 -24.09 -1.67
CA SER A 3 -4.60 -24.24 -3.02
C SER A 3 -3.56 -23.17 -3.32
N GLU A 4 -2.47 -23.52 -3.99
CA GLU A 4 -1.53 -22.54 -4.53
C GLU A 4 -2.16 -21.74 -5.67
N PHE A 5 -1.93 -20.43 -5.68
CA PHE A 5 -2.36 -19.53 -6.75
C PHE A 5 -1.30 -19.46 -7.86
N SER A 6 -1.76 -19.46 -9.11
CA SER A 6 -0.88 -19.09 -10.22
C SER A 6 -0.51 -17.61 -10.15
N LYS A 7 0.67 -17.25 -10.69
CA LYS A 7 1.12 -15.85 -10.77
C LYS A 7 0.13 -14.92 -11.49
N LYS A 8 -0.61 -15.43 -12.49
CA LYS A 8 -1.61 -14.63 -13.21
C LYS A 8 -2.88 -14.39 -12.38
N GLN A 9 -3.15 -15.21 -11.38
CA GLN A 9 -4.30 -15.06 -10.49
C GLN A 9 -3.97 -14.16 -9.30
N VAL A 10 -2.90 -14.47 -8.56
CA VAL A 10 -2.48 -13.69 -7.38
C VAL A 10 -0.98 -13.46 -7.42
N GLN A 11 -0.58 -12.20 -7.22
CA GLN A 11 0.81 -11.83 -6.98
C GLN A 11 0.93 -10.98 -5.71
N ALA A 12 1.86 -11.34 -4.84
CA ALA A 12 2.27 -10.49 -3.73
C ALA A 12 3.37 -9.52 -4.17
N VAL A 13 3.32 -8.29 -3.66
CA VAL A 13 4.30 -7.22 -3.84
C VAL A 13 4.75 -6.78 -2.47
N VAL A 14 5.97 -7.15 -2.10
CA VAL A 14 6.50 -6.94 -0.75
C VAL A 14 7.49 -5.79 -0.77
N ALA A 15 7.21 -4.72 -0.02
CA ALA A 15 8.13 -3.61 0.20
C ALA A 15 8.98 -3.90 1.44
N ARG A 16 10.27 -4.19 1.24
CA ARG A 16 11.21 -4.56 2.30
C ARG A 16 12.31 -3.51 2.46
N TYR A 17 12.65 -3.17 3.69
CA TYR A 17 13.86 -2.44 4.04
C TYR A 17 14.88 -3.36 4.71
N SER A 18 14.65 -3.76 5.96
CA SER A 18 15.58 -4.61 6.74
C SER A 18 14.91 -5.80 7.39
N GLU A 19 13.60 -5.97 7.18
CA GLU A 19 12.79 -7.00 7.80
C GLU A 19 13.20 -8.41 7.33
N ASP A 20 12.91 -9.40 8.20
CA ASP A 20 13.01 -10.82 7.88
C ASP A 20 11.88 -11.23 6.94
N LEU A 21 12.22 -12.01 5.91
CA LEU A 21 11.34 -12.44 4.84
C LEU A 21 11.10 -13.96 4.84
N GLU A 22 11.50 -14.70 5.88
CA GLU A 22 11.23 -16.16 5.93
C GLU A 22 9.75 -16.49 5.68
N TRP A 23 8.82 -15.68 6.22
CA TRP A 23 7.38 -15.84 6.03
C TRP A 23 6.91 -15.80 4.56
N VAL A 24 7.69 -15.18 3.66
CA VAL A 24 7.36 -15.10 2.23
C VAL A 24 7.37 -16.48 1.58
N LYS A 25 8.16 -17.42 2.11
CA LYS A 25 8.23 -18.82 1.62
C LYS A 25 6.92 -19.57 1.85
N ASP A 26 6.18 -19.17 2.89
CA ASP A 26 4.89 -19.77 3.26
C ASP A 26 3.71 -19.10 2.52
N LEU A 27 3.97 -18.10 1.66
CA LEU A 27 2.94 -17.54 0.79
C LEU A 27 2.58 -18.53 -0.32
N HIS A 28 1.31 -18.89 -0.41
CA HIS A 28 0.80 -19.75 -1.47
C HIS A 28 0.55 -19.00 -2.79
N CYS A 29 1.36 -17.98 -3.10
CA CYS A 29 1.30 -17.22 -4.34
C CYS A 29 2.68 -16.66 -4.71
N PHE A 30 2.87 -16.30 -5.97
CA PHE A 30 4.13 -15.70 -6.41
C PHE A 30 4.35 -14.33 -5.76
N ALA A 31 5.52 -14.11 -5.15
CA ALA A 31 5.89 -12.85 -4.54
C ALA A 31 7.00 -12.13 -5.33
N THR A 32 6.84 -10.83 -5.54
CA THR A 32 7.90 -9.93 -5.97
C THR A 32 8.33 -9.09 -4.79
N VAL A 33 9.54 -9.33 -4.31
CA VAL A 33 10.16 -8.56 -3.25
C VAL A 33 10.90 -7.38 -3.85
N TYR A 34 10.59 -6.17 -3.37
CA TYR A 34 11.39 -4.99 -3.64
C TYR A 34 12.21 -4.64 -2.40
N ASN A 35 13.53 -4.68 -2.55
CA ASN A 35 14.46 -4.42 -1.45
C ASN A 35 14.97 -2.97 -1.50
N LYS A 36 14.76 -2.23 -0.42
CA LYS A 36 15.25 -0.87 -0.21
C LYS A 36 16.40 -0.77 0.79
N GLY A 37 16.68 -1.85 1.53
CA GLY A 37 17.80 -1.87 2.47
C GLY A 37 19.09 -2.33 1.84
N GLU A 38 20.16 -2.19 2.62
CA GLU A 38 21.54 -2.46 2.23
C GLU A 38 21.82 -3.96 2.09
N THR A 39 21.16 -4.81 2.89
CA THR A 39 21.31 -6.26 2.79
C THR A 39 20.72 -6.75 1.48
N VAL A 40 21.56 -7.35 0.63
CA VAL A 40 21.14 -7.98 -0.62
C VAL A 40 20.22 -9.16 -0.32
N VAL A 41 19.09 -9.23 -1.01
CA VAL A 41 18.16 -10.35 -0.97
C VAL A 41 18.13 -10.96 -2.37
N GLU A 42 18.49 -12.23 -2.48
CA GLU A 42 18.54 -12.92 -3.77
C GLU A 42 17.15 -12.91 -4.44
N GLY A 43 17.11 -12.62 -5.75
CA GLY A 43 15.87 -12.53 -6.51
C GLY A 43 15.01 -11.29 -6.24
N ALA A 44 15.36 -10.44 -5.26
CA ALA A 44 14.65 -9.19 -5.00
C ALA A 44 15.04 -8.08 -6.00
N VAL A 45 14.09 -7.19 -6.28
CA VAL A 45 14.31 -6.00 -7.10
C VAL A 45 14.80 -4.87 -6.22
N SER A 46 16.03 -4.40 -6.42
CA SER A 46 16.56 -3.25 -5.67
C SER A 46 15.83 -1.95 -6.03
N LEU A 47 15.51 -1.14 -5.01
CA LEU A 47 15.01 0.22 -5.14
C LEU A 47 15.73 1.16 -4.17
N PRO A 48 15.81 2.47 -4.46
CA PRO A 48 16.27 3.43 -3.47
C PRO A 48 15.32 3.47 -2.26
N ASN A 49 15.89 3.70 -1.07
CA ASN A 49 15.12 3.88 0.17
C ASN A 49 14.45 5.26 0.21
N ILE A 50 13.43 5.43 -0.63
CA ILE A 50 12.63 6.65 -0.71
C ILE A 50 11.13 6.32 -0.69
N GLY A 51 10.34 7.28 -0.21
CA GLY A 51 8.89 7.31 -0.41
C GLY A 51 8.13 6.15 0.21
N ARG A 52 8.69 5.55 1.29
CA ARG A 52 8.08 4.45 2.06
C ARG A 52 7.61 3.29 1.17
N GLU A 53 6.53 2.61 1.51
CA GLU A 53 5.91 1.53 0.76
C GLU A 53 5.28 2.01 -0.58
N ALA A 54 4.77 3.24 -0.62
CA ALA A 54 4.07 3.85 -1.75
C ALA A 54 5.01 3.97 -2.96
N HIS A 55 6.24 4.39 -2.67
CA HIS A 55 7.47 4.08 -3.40
C HIS A 55 7.40 2.83 -4.28
N THR A 56 7.37 1.71 -3.57
CA THR A 56 7.42 0.36 -4.12
C THR A 56 6.15 0.03 -4.89
N TYR A 57 4.99 0.30 -4.32
CA TYR A 57 3.70 -0.11 -4.88
C TYR A 57 3.42 0.61 -6.21
N LEU A 58 3.64 1.93 -6.25
CA LEU A 58 3.47 2.72 -7.45
C LEU A 58 4.50 2.33 -8.53
N THR A 59 5.76 2.10 -8.14
CA THR A 59 6.78 1.58 -9.05
C THR A 59 6.36 0.24 -9.67
N HIS A 60 5.82 -0.68 -8.87
CA HIS A 60 5.34 -1.97 -9.36
C HIS A 60 4.19 -1.80 -10.35
N ILE A 61 3.18 -0.99 -10.00
CA ILE A 61 2.03 -0.73 -10.86
C ILE A 61 2.47 -0.12 -12.19
N VAL A 62 3.31 0.93 -12.16
CA VAL A 62 3.78 1.61 -13.39
C VAL A 62 4.56 0.65 -14.29
N ARG A 63 5.46 -0.18 -13.73
CA ARG A 63 6.26 -1.12 -14.52
C ARG A 63 5.47 -2.28 -15.12
N ASN A 64 4.36 -2.68 -14.48
CA ASN A 64 3.61 -3.88 -14.84
C ASN A 64 2.18 -3.59 -15.30
N TYR A 65 1.83 -2.33 -15.55
CA TYR A 65 0.45 -1.88 -15.75
C TYR A 65 -0.32 -2.68 -16.83
N SER A 66 0.36 -3.07 -17.91
CA SER A 66 -0.22 -3.86 -19.00
C SER A 66 -0.28 -5.38 -18.74
N ASP A 67 0.33 -5.88 -17.67
CA ASP A 67 0.43 -7.32 -17.36
C ASP A 67 0.14 -7.64 -15.87
N LEU A 68 -0.73 -6.86 -15.25
CA LEU A 68 -1.16 -7.09 -13.86
C LEU A 68 -1.89 -8.44 -13.71
N PRO A 69 -1.68 -9.16 -12.59
CA PRO A 69 -2.47 -10.34 -12.24
C PRO A 69 -3.93 -9.98 -11.97
N GLU A 70 -4.82 -10.97 -11.83
CA GLU A 70 -6.20 -10.73 -11.43
C GLU A 70 -6.29 -10.03 -10.06
N PHE A 71 -5.43 -10.42 -9.11
CA PHE A 71 -5.29 -9.77 -7.81
C PHE A 71 -3.83 -9.47 -7.47
N THR A 72 -3.59 -8.27 -6.95
CA THR A 72 -2.30 -7.86 -6.41
C THR A 72 -2.44 -7.67 -4.90
N VAL A 73 -1.54 -8.28 -4.12
CA VAL A 73 -1.47 -8.20 -2.66
C VAL A 73 -0.27 -7.33 -2.30
N PHE A 74 -0.50 -6.13 -1.78
CA PHE A 74 0.54 -5.20 -1.37
C PHE A 74 0.83 -5.33 0.12
N LEU A 75 2.09 -5.60 0.46
CA LEU A 75 2.55 -5.93 1.81
C LEU A 75 3.83 -5.17 2.17
N GLN A 76 4.00 -4.85 3.45
CA GLN A 76 5.30 -4.42 4.00
C GLN A 76 6.13 -5.66 4.39
N GLY A 77 7.43 -5.49 4.63
CA GLY A 77 8.33 -6.58 5.01
C GLY A 77 7.98 -7.27 6.33
N ALA A 78 7.31 -6.58 7.25
CA ALA A 78 6.79 -7.11 8.51
C ALA A 78 5.27 -6.80 8.66
N PRO A 79 4.39 -7.50 7.93
CA PRO A 79 2.99 -7.11 7.82
C PRO A 79 2.16 -7.41 9.09
N PHE A 80 2.53 -8.43 9.87
CA PHE A 80 1.65 -9.03 10.87
C PHE A 80 1.35 -8.13 12.07
N PHE A 81 2.25 -7.21 12.45
CA PHE A 81 2.02 -6.27 13.56
C PHE A 81 0.82 -5.34 13.33
N HIS A 82 0.43 -5.15 12.06
CA HIS A 82 -0.70 -4.33 11.68
C HIS A 82 -1.97 -5.14 11.40
N MET A 83 -1.92 -6.46 11.53
CA MET A 83 -3.06 -7.37 11.41
C MET A 83 -3.64 -7.68 12.80
N GLU A 84 -4.66 -8.56 12.86
CA GLU A 84 -5.25 -8.98 14.12
C GLU A 84 -4.21 -9.62 15.06
N GLU A 85 -4.45 -9.55 16.37
CA GLU A 85 -3.52 -10.08 17.37
C GLU A 85 -3.24 -11.57 17.11
N GLY A 86 -1.95 -11.94 17.11
CA GLY A 86 -1.51 -13.30 16.81
C GLY A 86 -1.53 -13.68 15.32
N ALA A 87 -1.83 -12.74 14.42
CA ALA A 87 -1.78 -13.01 12.99
C ALA A 87 -0.37 -13.43 12.52
N ASP A 88 -0.37 -14.34 11.56
CA ASP A 88 0.80 -14.94 10.94
C ASP A 88 0.58 -15.10 9.42
N CYS A 89 1.50 -15.79 8.74
CA CYS A 89 1.37 -16.04 7.31
C CYS A 89 0.12 -16.88 6.99
N THR A 90 -0.23 -17.86 7.84
CA THR A 90 -1.45 -18.67 7.69
C THR A 90 -2.70 -17.79 7.67
N THR A 91 -2.78 -16.82 8.58
CA THR A 91 -3.88 -15.86 8.67
C THR A 91 -3.98 -15.01 7.40
N LEU A 92 -2.86 -14.50 6.91
CA LEU A 92 -2.80 -13.73 5.67
C LEU A 92 -3.25 -14.56 4.45
N VAL A 93 -2.75 -15.79 4.32
CA VAL A 93 -3.11 -16.71 3.23
C VAL A 93 -4.60 -17.02 3.25
N ASN A 94 -5.19 -17.26 4.42
CA ASN A 94 -6.63 -17.48 4.56
C ASN A 94 -7.45 -16.26 4.11
N LEU A 95 -7.03 -15.05 4.49
CA LEU A 95 -7.70 -13.82 4.07
C LEU A 95 -7.59 -13.59 2.56
N ILE A 96 -6.46 -13.92 1.94
CA ILE A 96 -6.29 -13.88 0.48
C ILE A 96 -7.22 -14.90 -0.18
N GLN A 97 -7.24 -16.15 0.29
CA GLN A 97 -8.10 -17.20 -0.25
C GLN A 97 -9.58 -16.84 -0.17
N GLU A 98 -10.03 -16.32 0.97
CA GLU A 98 -11.39 -15.84 1.15
C GLU A 98 -11.70 -14.69 0.18
N SER A 99 -10.78 -13.73 0.04
CA SER A 99 -10.97 -12.57 -0.84
C SER A 99 -11.04 -12.97 -2.32
N VAL A 100 -10.20 -13.91 -2.77
CA VAL A 100 -10.25 -14.45 -4.13
C VAL A 100 -11.56 -15.21 -4.35
N SER A 101 -11.91 -16.14 -3.46
CA SER A 101 -13.13 -16.98 -3.61
C SER A 101 -14.42 -16.17 -3.62
N LYS A 102 -14.50 -15.08 -2.84
CA LYS A 102 -15.62 -14.14 -2.83
C LYS A 102 -15.50 -13.04 -3.88
N ASN A 103 -14.44 -13.04 -4.69
CA ASN A 103 -14.13 -12.03 -5.70
C ASN A 103 -14.20 -10.59 -5.13
N VAL A 104 -13.61 -10.40 -3.96
CA VAL A 104 -13.60 -9.11 -3.23
C VAL A 104 -12.69 -8.13 -3.99
N PRO A 105 -13.19 -6.99 -4.47
CA PRO A 105 -12.42 -6.09 -5.32
C PRO A 105 -11.29 -5.36 -4.58
N PHE A 106 -11.47 -5.11 -3.29
CA PHE A 106 -10.49 -4.46 -2.42
C PHE A 106 -10.68 -4.93 -0.98
N LYS A 107 -9.59 -5.34 -0.34
CA LYS A 107 -9.57 -5.79 1.06
C LYS A 107 -8.34 -5.20 1.74
N GLY A 108 -8.55 -4.34 2.73
CA GLY A 108 -7.49 -4.00 3.69
C GLY A 108 -7.31 -5.11 4.72
N PHE A 109 -6.07 -5.34 5.13
CA PHE A 109 -5.71 -6.36 6.13
C PHE A 109 -5.47 -5.79 7.53
N ALA A 110 -5.54 -4.47 7.68
CA ALA A 110 -5.44 -3.85 9.00
C ALA A 110 -6.60 -4.29 9.90
N TRP A 111 -6.31 -4.55 11.18
CA TRP A 111 -7.32 -4.89 12.19
C TRP A 111 -8.28 -3.72 12.51
N PHE A 112 -8.00 -2.53 11.99
CA PHE A 112 -8.77 -1.32 12.21
C PHE A 112 -9.05 -0.57 10.90
N ARG A 113 -10.03 0.33 10.96
CA ARG A 113 -10.31 1.32 9.93
C ARG A 113 -10.28 2.71 10.57
N LEU A 114 -9.83 3.70 9.83
CA LEU A 114 -9.83 5.08 10.29
C LEU A 114 -10.87 5.89 9.53
N ARG A 115 -11.67 6.67 10.25
CA ARG A 115 -12.34 7.83 9.66
C ARG A 115 -11.32 8.96 9.66
N CYS A 116 -10.85 9.31 8.47
CA CYS A 116 -9.75 10.23 8.25
C CYS A 116 -10.30 11.59 7.79
N ASP A 117 -9.79 12.69 8.35
CA ASP A 117 -10.04 14.03 7.79
C ASP A 117 -8.98 14.43 6.73
N ARG A 118 -9.13 15.63 6.17
CA ARG A 118 -8.21 16.20 5.16
C ARG A 118 -6.77 16.37 5.67
N LEU A 119 -6.57 16.48 6.98
CA LEU A 119 -5.25 16.61 7.63
C LEU A 119 -4.75 15.25 8.12
N GLY A 120 -5.41 14.17 7.71
CA GLY A 120 -4.98 12.82 8.02
C GLY A 120 -5.27 12.36 9.44
N ARG A 121 -6.06 13.12 10.21
CA ARG A 121 -6.38 12.78 11.58
C ARG A 121 -7.43 11.67 11.63
N PRO A 122 -7.41 10.79 12.64
CA PRO A 122 -6.52 10.80 13.80
C PRO A 122 -5.10 10.32 13.44
N HIS A 123 -4.09 10.93 14.06
CA HIS A 123 -2.70 10.48 13.99
C HIS A 123 -1.90 11.00 15.18
N GLN A 124 -0.75 10.39 15.43
CA GLN A 124 0.17 10.74 16.53
C GLN A 124 1.41 11.52 16.03
N MET A 125 1.31 12.21 14.88
CA MET A 125 2.46 12.92 14.27
C MET A 125 3.04 14.03 15.15
N SER A 126 2.33 14.50 16.17
CA SER A 126 2.81 15.51 17.12
C SER A 126 2.99 14.96 18.54
N ASP A 127 2.89 13.64 18.73
CA ASP A 127 3.13 13.01 20.04
C ASP A 127 4.62 13.19 20.43
N PRO A 128 4.91 13.84 21.58
CA PRO A 128 6.28 13.97 22.08
C PRO A 128 7.05 12.65 22.19
N ALA A 129 6.36 11.54 22.51
CA ALA A 129 6.98 10.21 22.62
C ALA A 129 7.42 9.63 21.26
N SER A 130 6.98 10.24 20.16
CA SER A 130 7.33 9.86 18.79
C SER A 130 8.29 10.84 18.10
N ARG A 131 8.83 11.83 18.83
CA ARG A 131 9.78 12.80 18.30
C ARG A 131 11.03 12.10 17.76
N GLY A 132 11.38 12.38 16.51
CA GLY A 132 12.53 11.79 15.84
C GLY A 132 12.29 10.40 15.21
N LYS A 133 11.13 9.77 15.45
CA LYS A 133 10.78 8.50 14.78
C LYS A 133 10.47 8.68 13.30
N TRP A 134 9.87 9.82 12.95
CA TRP A 134 9.43 10.14 11.59
C TRP A 134 9.99 11.50 11.16
N SER A 135 10.45 11.61 9.92
CA SER A 135 10.99 12.89 9.40
C SER A 135 9.93 13.98 9.29
N GLY A 136 8.66 13.61 9.08
CA GLY A 136 7.52 14.53 9.08
C GLY A 136 6.88 14.76 10.46
N TRP A 137 7.54 14.39 11.56
CA TRP A 137 7.05 14.68 12.92
C TRP A 137 6.76 16.18 13.09
N GLY A 138 5.65 16.50 13.77
CA GLY A 138 5.17 17.85 14.01
C GLY A 138 4.30 18.42 12.89
N LYS A 139 4.18 17.74 11.75
CA LYS A 139 3.27 18.10 10.65
C LYS A 139 2.06 17.18 10.62
N ASP A 140 0.92 17.70 10.16
CA ASP A 140 -0.22 16.85 9.79
C ASP A 140 0.14 15.94 8.60
N ILE A 141 -0.73 14.97 8.28
CA ILE A 141 -0.58 14.12 7.10
C ILE A 141 -1.44 14.76 5.97
N PRO A 142 -0.84 15.17 4.83
CA PRO A 142 -1.50 16.05 3.85
C PRO A 142 -2.47 15.29 2.93
N VAL A 143 -3.48 14.62 3.50
CA VAL A 143 -4.34 13.72 2.74
C VAL A 143 -5.26 14.46 1.76
N GLY A 144 -5.81 15.59 2.19
CA GLY A 144 -6.63 16.47 1.34
C GLY A 144 -5.83 16.99 0.14
N ASP A 145 -4.62 17.50 0.41
CA ASP A 145 -3.74 18.03 -0.62
C ASP A 145 -3.28 16.95 -1.60
N LEU A 146 -2.93 15.76 -1.11
CA LEU A 146 -2.56 14.64 -1.96
C LEU A 146 -3.75 14.16 -2.82
N TYR A 147 -4.94 14.07 -2.24
CA TYR A 147 -6.16 13.76 -3.00
C TYR A 147 -6.36 14.75 -4.15
N GLU A 148 -6.28 16.05 -3.87
CA GLU A 148 -6.49 17.10 -4.87
C GLU A 148 -5.46 17.03 -5.99
N LYS A 149 -4.18 16.77 -5.67
CA LYS A 149 -3.11 16.55 -6.66
C LYS A 149 -3.31 15.30 -7.52
N LEU A 150 -3.92 14.24 -6.97
CA LEU A 150 -4.15 12.98 -7.67
C LEU A 150 -5.40 13.01 -8.56
N PHE A 151 -6.49 13.58 -8.04
CA PHE A 151 -7.82 13.48 -8.66
C PHE A 151 -8.30 14.78 -9.30
N ASN A 152 -7.54 15.88 -9.20
CA ASN A 152 -7.88 17.20 -9.74
C ASN A 152 -9.28 17.67 -9.31
N ARG A 153 -9.65 17.39 -8.05
CA ARG A 153 -10.96 17.66 -7.46
C ARG A 153 -10.82 17.93 -5.98
N THR A 154 -11.72 18.76 -5.43
CA THR A 154 -11.80 19.03 -3.99
C THR A 154 -11.93 17.73 -3.19
N SER A 155 -11.05 17.55 -2.21
CA SER A 155 -11.10 16.37 -1.35
C SER A 155 -12.32 16.41 -0.41
N PRO A 156 -13.00 15.28 -0.18
CA PRO A 156 -14.03 15.17 0.85
C PRO A 156 -13.49 15.59 2.23
N GLU A 157 -14.36 16.14 3.08
CA GLU A 157 -13.99 16.49 4.45
C GLU A 157 -13.52 15.28 5.26
N GLN A 158 -14.15 14.12 5.03
CA GLN A 158 -13.81 12.86 5.67
C GLN A 158 -14.01 11.67 4.74
N PHE A 159 -13.21 10.61 4.92
CA PHE A 159 -13.38 9.32 4.25
C PHE A 159 -12.87 8.18 5.14
N ILE A 160 -13.22 6.94 4.78
CA ILE A 160 -12.76 5.75 5.49
C ILE A 160 -11.48 5.24 4.83
N ALA A 161 -10.43 5.07 5.63
CA ALA A 161 -9.19 4.40 5.27
C ALA A 161 -9.18 3.00 5.90
N SER A 162 -9.42 1.96 5.09
CA SER A 162 -9.35 0.56 5.53
C SER A 162 -7.99 -0.12 5.29
N ALA A 163 -7.03 0.59 4.72
CA ALA A 163 -5.67 0.12 4.46
C ALA A 163 -4.62 1.10 5.00
N ALA A 164 -4.92 1.74 6.15
CA ALA A 164 -4.12 2.80 6.78
C ALA A 164 -2.75 2.35 7.33
N THR A 165 -2.28 1.17 6.92
CA THR A 165 -0.98 0.57 7.24
C THR A 165 -0.28 0.04 5.98
N GLY A 166 -0.78 0.37 4.78
CA GLY A 166 -0.20 -0.11 3.52
C GLY A 166 -0.39 -1.61 3.27
N LEU A 167 -1.27 -2.30 3.99
CA LEU A 167 -1.53 -3.73 3.82
C LEU A 167 -2.91 -3.96 3.20
N PHE A 168 -2.93 -4.40 1.93
CA PHE A 168 -4.18 -4.62 1.22
C PHE A 168 -4.03 -5.53 0.00
N MET A 169 -5.17 -6.04 -0.45
CA MET A 169 -5.32 -6.74 -1.72
C MET A 169 -6.30 -5.97 -2.61
N VAL A 170 -6.01 -5.92 -3.90
CA VAL A 170 -6.81 -5.21 -4.89
C VAL A 170 -6.92 -6.02 -6.18
N ARG A 171 -8.12 -6.02 -6.76
CA ARG A 171 -8.39 -6.64 -8.05
C ARG A 171 -7.94 -5.74 -9.20
N ARG A 172 -7.46 -6.35 -10.27
CA ARG A 172 -6.91 -5.68 -11.46
C ARG A 172 -7.79 -4.57 -12.01
N ASP A 173 -9.10 -4.80 -12.12
CA ASP A 173 -10.05 -3.83 -12.66
C ASP A 173 -10.10 -2.53 -11.84
N ARG A 174 -9.85 -2.60 -10.52
CA ARG A 174 -9.76 -1.43 -9.65
C ARG A 174 -8.50 -0.62 -9.91
N ILE A 175 -7.37 -1.29 -10.16
CA ILE A 175 -6.14 -0.61 -10.61
C ILE A 175 -6.38 0.02 -11.99
N LEU A 176 -6.94 -0.75 -12.93
CA LEU A 176 -7.21 -0.28 -14.29
C LEU A 176 -8.34 0.75 -14.41
N THR A 177 -9.06 1.07 -13.32
CA THR A 177 -10.05 2.16 -13.35
C THR A 177 -9.37 3.52 -13.54
N ARG A 178 -8.11 3.66 -13.11
CA ARG A 178 -7.29 4.85 -13.31
C ARG A 178 -6.32 4.62 -14.46
N PRO A 179 -6.10 5.59 -15.37
CA PRO A 179 -5.15 5.44 -16.46
C PRO A 179 -3.70 5.34 -15.95
N LEU A 180 -2.78 4.82 -16.75
CA LEU A 180 -1.36 4.72 -16.40
C LEU A 180 -0.77 6.08 -15.95
N ASP A 181 -1.15 7.17 -16.59
CA ASP A 181 -0.62 8.50 -16.26
C ASP A 181 -1.05 8.99 -14.86
N PHE A 182 -2.17 8.50 -14.32
CA PHE A 182 -2.52 8.72 -12.91
C PHE A 182 -1.45 8.13 -11.99
N TYR A 183 -1.01 6.89 -12.25
CA TYR A 183 0.00 6.22 -11.44
C TYR A 183 1.39 6.80 -11.63
N LYS A 184 1.73 7.30 -12.83
CA LYS A 184 2.96 8.05 -13.06
C LYS A 184 2.98 9.38 -12.30
N ASN A 185 1.86 10.11 -12.31
CA ASN A 185 1.70 11.32 -11.49
C ASN A 185 1.87 11.00 -10.01
N ALA A 186 1.15 9.98 -9.51
CA ALA A 186 1.29 9.52 -8.13
C ALA A 186 2.74 9.15 -7.76
N LEU A 187 3.45 8.44 -8.65
CA LEU A 187 4.85 8.08 -8.48
C LEU A 187 5.75 9.34 -8.40
N SER A 188 5.55 10.31 -9.29
CA SER A 188 6.32 11.57 -9.25
C SER A 188 6.08 12.37 -7.97
N ILE A 189 4.87 12.36 -7.43
CA ILE A 189 4.53 13.05 -6.18
C ILE A 189 5.27 12.42 -4.99
N ILE A 190 5.32 11.09 -4.91
CA ILE A 190 6.05 10.42 -3.81
C ILE A 190 7.57 10.54 -3.96
N GLU A 191 8.08 10.54 -5.19
CA GLU A 191 9.51 10.77 -5.48
C GLU A 191 9.96 12.19 -5.10
N ALA A 192 9.06 13.18 -5.13
CA ALA A 192 9.33 14.55 -4.71
C ALA A 192 9.42 14.74 -3.18
N ASP A 193 9.02 13.75 -2.37
CA ASP A 193 9.18 13.74 -0.91
C ASP A 193 9.95 12.47 -0.46
N PRO A 194 11.21 12.30 -0.88
CA PRO A 194 11.90 11.01 -0.79
C PRO A 194 12.09 10.52 0.64
N ARG A 195 12.23 11.43 1.61
CA ARG A 195 12.41 11.09 3.04
C ARG A 195 11.12 11.20 3.83
N ASP A 196 9.97 11.35 3.17
CA ASP A 196 8.67 11.50 3.81
C ASP A 196 8.62 12.67 4.83
N THR A 197 9.32 13.76 4.51
CA THR A 197 9.41 14.95 5.37
C THR A 197 8.11 15.75 5.42
N ASN A 198 7.22 15.54 4.46
CA ASN A 198 5.89 16.12 4.42
C ASN A 198 4.80 15.08 4.67
N ASN A 199 5.14 13.88 5.17
CA ASN A 199 4.21 12.78 5.41
C ASN A 199 3.43 12.32 4.15
N THR A 200 4.02 12.49 2.95
CA THR A 200 3.37 12.11 1.68
C THR A 200 3.09 10.61 1.59
N GLY A 201 4.02 9.76 2.04
CA GLY A 201 3.82 8.31 2.11
C GLY A 201 2.72 7.92 3.11
N HIS A 202 2.69 8.56 4.29
CA HIS A 202 1.57 8.37 5.22
C HIS A 202 0.23 8.82 4.63
N ALA A 203 0.21 9.83 3.76
CA ALA A 203 -1.00 10.24 3.06
C ALA A 203 -1.46 9.18 2.05
N PHE A 204 -0.53 8.50 1.35
CA PHE A 204 -0.85 7.35 0.50
C PHE A 204 -1.45 6.19 1.29
N GLU A 205 -0.91 5.85 2.47
CA GLU A 205 -1.48 4.83 3.35
C GLU A 205 -2.98 5.09 3.64
N ARG A 206 -3.38 6.35 3.79
CA ARG A 206 -4.79 6.73 4.00
C ARG A 206 -5.62 6.66 2.72
N LEU A 207 -5.03 6.86 1.54
CA LEU A 207 -5.74 6.98 0.27
C LEU A 207 -5.83 5.69 -0.54
N TRP A 208 -5.15 4.59 -0.18
CA TRP A 208 -5.17 3.37 -0.99
C TRP A 208 -6.59 2.90 -1.34
N GLN A 209 -7.51 2.88 -0.37
CA GLN A 209 -8.91 2.51 -0.64
C GLN A 209 -9.60 3.48 -1.61
N VAL A 210 -9.28 4.77 -1.54
CA VAL A 210 -9.86 5.81 -2.42
C VAL A 210 -9.33 5.66 -3.85
N ILE A 211 -8.02 5.44 -3.98
CA ILE A 211 -7.33 5.19 -5.26
C ILE A 211 -7.96 3.97 -5.96
N PHE A 212 -8.24 2.91 -5.21
CA PHE A 212 -8.76 1.64 -5.72
C PHE A 212 -10.27 1.43 -5.50
N ASN A 213 -11.04 2.49 -5.25
CA ASN A 213 -12.49 2.38 -5.06
C ASN A 213 -13.25 1.93 -6.33
N GLY A 214 -12.58 2.01 -7.49
CA GLY A 214 -13.11 1.74 -8.82
C GLY A 214 -14.31 2.59 -9.24
N SER A 215 -14.48 3.77 -8.65
CA SER A 215 -15.37 4.81 -9.14
C SER A 215 -14.66 5.63 -10.21
N LYS A 216 -15.23 5.70 -11.42
CA LYS A 216 -14.73 6.59 -12.49
C LYS A 216 -15.10 8.06 -12.27
N ALA A 217 -16.03 8.34 -11.35
CA ALA A 217 -16.54 9.70 -11.11
C ALA A 217 -15.49 10.66 -10.54
N ILE A 218 -14.43 10.12 -9.93
CA ILE A 218 -13.33 10.90 -9.35
C ILE A 218 -12.03 10.73 -10.15
N ASN A 219 -12.09 10.21 -11.38
CA ASN A 219 -10.92 10.25 -12.26
C ASN A 219 -10.54 11.71 -12.56
N PRO A 220 -9.24 12.04 -12.63
CA PRO A 220 -8.77 13.37 -13.01
C PRO A 220 -9.09 13.71 -14.47
#